data_AF-A0A954BVX0-F1
#
_entry.id   AF-A0A954BVX0-F1
#
_cell.length_a   1.000
_cell.length_b   1.000
_cell.length_c   1.000
_cell.angle_alpha   90.00
_cell.angle_beta   90.00
_cell.angle_gamma   90.00
#
_symmetry.space_group_name_H-M   'P 1'
#
loop_
_entity.id
_entity.type
_entity.pdbx_description
1 polymer ?
#
loop_
_entity_poly.entity_id
_entity_poly.type
_entity_poly.pdbx_seq_one_letter_code
_entity_poly.pdbx_strand_id
1 'polypeptide(L)'
;MTRMFQTAVMVLLIGLISAPLLADDDEATYRKIESQLESTTIDTLAYEDADVTEVVADIAKKARVTIVFDKKALEDVDEDARSITMELADIKAINALNIIIDQIGMFKSYKNGVLYITSEEKAQQSTITKTYDVRDITVVIKDFPAPKLRLKPADDNDNGPIFEIPDDNKIVETDDIVEMIEDTITADWGDTASVTVIKGQLIVRAPRNVHKEVADLLDQLRSAK
;
A
#
# COMPACT_ATOMS: atom_id res chain seq x y z
N MET A 1 55.30 38.57 8.14
CA MET A 1 54.42 39.36 7.26
C MET A 1 53.96 38.47 6.12
N THR A 2 52.76 37.91 6.30
CA THR A 2 51.73 37.61 5.29
C THR A 2 52.08 36.79 4.05
N ARG A 3 51.65 35.52 4.04
CA ARG A 3 51.14 34.72 2.90
C ARG A 3 50.33 33.57 3.51
N MET A 4 49.23 33.05 3.00
CA MET A 4 48.26 33.39 1.96
C MET A 4 47.19 32.31 2.16
N PHE A 5 45.92 32.69 2.29
CA PHE A 5 44.80 31.77 2.46
C PHE A 5 44.70 30.81 1.27
N GLN A 6 44.65 29.49 1.53
CA GLN A 6 44.16 28.52 0.56
C GLN A 6 43.04 27.71 1.23
N THR A 7 41.83 27.96 0.74
CA THR A 7 40.58 27.29 1.03
C THR A 7 40.65 25.83 0.60
N ALA A 8 40.63 24.91 1.57
CA ALA A 8 40.40 23.49 1.32
C ALA A 8 38.90 23.19 1.50
N VAL A 9 38.26 22.85 0.38
CA VAL A 9 36.88 22.39 0.29
C VAL A 9 36.76 21.05 1.01
N MET A 10 35.95 21.02 2.08
CA MET A 10 35.63 19.83 2.85
C MET A 10 34.56 19.02 2.08
N VAL A 11 35.00 17.97 1.39
CA VAL A 11 34.11 16.97 0.78
C VAL A 11 33.50 16.14 1.90
N LEU A 12 32.24 16.41 2.22
CA LEU A 12 31.43 15.58 3.10
C LEU A 12 31.03 14.31 2.33
N LEU A 13 31.83 13.26 2.49
CA LEU A 13 31.46 11.90 2.13
C LEU A 13 30.27 11.49 3.01
N ILE A 14 29.05 11.65 2.49
CA ILE A 14 27.85 11.02 3.04
C ILE A 14 28.01 9.52 2.79
N GLY A 15 28.54 8.83 3.79
CA GLY A 15 28.46 7.38 3.85
C GLY A 15 26.99 6.98 3.84
N LEU A 16 26.57 6.33 2.77
CA LEU A 16 25.37 5.51 2.73
C LEU A 16 25.54 4.38 3.76
N ILE A 17 25.24 4.70 5.02
CA ILE A 17 24.87 3.69 6.00
C ILE A 17 23.57 3.11 5.43
N SER A 18 23.69 1.94 4.81
CA SER A 18 22.56 1.08 4.53
C SER A 18 21.95 0.72 5.87
N ALA A 19 20.97 1.50 6.31
CA ALA A 19 20.10 1.10 7.39
C ALA A 19 19.39 -0.18 6.94
N PRO A 20 19.47 -1.28 7.71
CA PRO A 20 18.63 -2.43 7.42
C PRO A 20 17.18 -1.99 7.57
N LEU A 21 16.40 -2.30 6.53
CA LEU A 21 14.95 -2.43 6.50
C LEU A 21 14.26 -2.39 7.87
N LEU A 22 13.55 -1.30 8.16
CA LEU A 22 12.53 -1.21 9.22
C LEU A 22 11.15 -1.64 8.70
N ALA A 23 11.11 -2.70 7.90
CA ALA A 23 9.86 -3.19 7.31
C ALA A 23 9.86 -4.73 7.30
N ASP A 24 9.56 -5.35 8.44
CA ASP A 24 9.10 -6.75 8.45
C ASP A 24 8.39 -7.20 9.76
N ASP A 25 8.76 -6.66 10.93
CA ASP A 25 8.21 -7.15 12.21
C ASP A 25 6.71 -6.82 12.40
N ASP A 26 6.28 -5.65 11.94
CA ASP A 26 4.92 -5.17 12.11
C ASP A 26 3.91 -5.93 11.21
N GLU A 27 4.23 -6.15 9.93
CA GLU A 27 3.35 -6.83 8.97
C GLU A 27 3.11 -8.31 9.34
N ALA A 28 4.18 -9.04 9.71
CA ALA A 28 4.06 -10.41 10.17
C ALA A 28 3.17 -10.51 11.42
N THR A 29 3.27 -9.51 12.30
CA THR A 29 2.43 -9.40 13.49
C THR A 29 0.97 -9.11 13.13
N TYR A 30 0.70 -8.22 12.17
CA TYR A 30 -0.66 -7.89 11.73
C TYR A 30 -1.37 -9.06 11.07
N ARG A 31 -0.69 -9.78 10.18
CA ARG A 31 -1.21 -11.00 9.56
C ARG A 31 -1.55 -12.06 10.60
N LYS A 32 -0.72 -12.17 11.64
CA LYS A 32 -0.98 -13.08 12.75
C LYS A 32 -2.23 -12.69 13.52
N ILE A 33 -2.40 -11.42 13.86
CA ILE A 33 -3.61 -10.91 14.54
C ILE A 33 -4.86 -11.19 13.69
N GLU A 34 -4.81 -10.90 12.40
CA GLU A 34 -5.94 -11.11 11.48
C GLU A 34 -6.27 -12.60 11.34
N SER A 35 -5.26 -13.46 11.17
CA SER A 35 -5.43 -14.92 11.11
C SER A 35 -5.97 -15.51 12.42
N GLN A 36 -5.58 -14.97 13.58
CA GLN A 36 -6.11 -15.38 14.88
C GLN A 36 -7.58 -14.99 15.04
N LEU A 37 -7.96 -13.78 14.62
CA LEU A 37 -9.35 -13.34 14.61
C LEU A 37 -10.22 -14.13 13.62
N GLU A 38 -9.64 -14.58 12.50
CA GLU A 38 -10.37 -15.35 11.50
C GLU A 38 -10.55 -16.82 11.89
N SER A 39 -9.54 -17.42 12.53
CA SER A 39 -9.57 -18.82 12.98
C SER A 39 -10.39 -19.03 14.25
N THR A 40 -10.62 -17.98 15.04
CA THR A 40 -11.43 -18.06 16.25
C THR A 40 -12.91 -17.93 15.90
N THR A 41 -13.68 -19.00 16.14
CA THR A 41 -15.14 -18.97 16.13
C THR A 41 -15.66 -18.76 17.54
N ILE A 42 -16.74 -17.99 17.68
CA ILE A 42 -17.41 -17.76 18.95
C ILE A 42 -18.82 -18.34 18.84
N ASP A 43 -19.12 -19.31 19.70
CA ASP A 43 -20.36 -20.10 19.65
C ASP A 43 -21.60 -19.25 19.89
N THR A 44 -21.55 -18.35 20.89
CA THR A 44 -22.65 -17.43 21.20
C THR A 44 -22.10 -16.13 21.78
N LEU A 45 -22.46 -15.01 21.18
CA LEU A 45 -22.40 -13.67 21.77
C LEU A 45 -23.83 -13.18 21.91
N ALA A 46 -24.29 -13.00 23.14
CA ALA A 46 -25.56 -12.35 23.42
C ALA A 46 -25.25 -11.20 24.40
N TYR A 47 -25.47 -9.98 23.94
CA TYR A 47 -25.29 -8.77 24.74
C TYR A 47 -26.57 -7.97 24.70
N GLU A 48 -26.97 -7.47 25.87
CA GLU A 48 -28.11 -6.59 26.07
C GLU A 48 -27.57 -5.35 26.77
N ASP A 49 -27.60 -4.21 26.08
CA ASP A 49 -27.13 -2.91 26.59
C ASP A 49 -25.70 -2.95 27.19
N ALA A 50 -24.78 -3.64 26.51
CA ALA A 50 -23.39 -3.74 26.95
C ALA A 50 -22.52 -2.65 26.33
N ASP A 51 -21.54 -2.15 27.09
CA ASP A 51 -20.58 -1.17 26.56
C ASP A 51 -19.65 -1.81 25.52
N VAL A 52 -19.46 -1.10 24.39
CA VAL A 52 -18.59 -1.54 23.29
C VAL A 52 -17.18 -1.90 23.73
N THR A 53 -16.64 -1.22 24.75
CA THR A 53 -15.30 -1.47 25.28
C THR A 53 -15.22 -2.83 25.95
N GLU A 54 -16.27 -3.22 26.68
CA GLU A 54 -16.35 -4.51 27.36
C GLU A 54 -16.56 -5.65 26.36
N VAL A 55 -17.45 -5.45 25.39
CA VAL A 55 -17.72 -6.42 24.33
C VAL A 55 -16.46 -6.71 23.52
N VAL A 56 -15.75 -5.67 23.10
CA VAL A 56 -14.50 -5.83 22.34
C VAL A 56 -13.39 -6.43 23.21
N ALA A 57 -13.32 -6.12 24.50
CA ALA A 57 -12.37 -6.75 25.41
C ALA A 57 -12.63 -8.26 25.58
N ASP A 58 -13.89 -8.69 25.63
CA ASP A 58 -14.27 -10.10 25.68
C ASP A 58 -13.89 -10.84 24.38
N ILE A 59 -14.16 -10.23 23.23
CA ILE A 59 -13.73 -10.76 21.92
C ILE A 59 -12.21 -10.84 21.84
N ALA A 60 -11.49 -9.79 22.26
CA ALA A 60 -10.04 -9.76 22.30
C ALA A 60 -9.46 -10.89 23.17
N LYS A 61 -10.07 -11.15 24.32
CA LYS A 61 -9.68 -12.23 25.23
C LYS A 61 -9.93 -13.62 24.65
N LYS A 62 -11.09 -13.83 24.02
CA LYS A 62 -11.45 -15.08 23.34
C LYS A 62 -10.53 -15.38 22.16
N ALA A 63 -10.26 -14.37 21.33
CA ALA A 63 -9.38 -14.47 20.17
C ALA A 63 -7.88 -14.38 20.50
N ARG A 64 -7.51 -14.07 21.75
CA ARG A 64 -6.13 -13.89 22.23
C ARG A 64 -5.35 -12.84 21.43
N VAL A 65 -6.01 -11.73 21.11
CA VAL A 65 -5.42 -10.58 20.42
C VAL A 65 -5.47 -9.35 21.32
N THR A 66 -4.55 -8.41 21.10
CA THR A 66 -4.55 -7.13 21.82
C THR A 66 -5.25 -6.07 20.98
N ILE A 67 -6.36 -5.55 21.49
CA ILE A 67 -7.17 -4.50 20.87
C ILE A 67 -7.19 -3.27 21.78
N VAL A 68 -6.99 -2.09 21.21
CA VAL A 68 -6.95 -0.82 21.94
C VAL A 68 -7.82 0.21 21.25
N PHE A 69 -8.69 0.90 22.00
CA PHE A 69 -9.44 2.04 21.49
C PHE A 69 -8.62 3.33 21.59
N ASP A 70 -8.66 4.14 20.53
CA ASP A 70 -8.19 5.52 20.60
C ASP A 70 -9.19 6.34 21.43
N LYS A 71 -8.78 6.76 22.62
CA LYS A 71 -9.61 7.53 23.56
C LYS A 71 -10.25 8.76 22.91
N LYS A 72 -9.50 9.47 22.07
CA LYS A 72 -10.02 10.69 21.41
C LYS A 72 -11.11 10.35 20.39
N ALA A 73 -10.92 9.28 19.62
CA ALA A 73 -11.92 8.84 18.66
C ALA A 73 -13.17 8.28 19.36
N LEU A 74 -13.01 7.65 20.51
CA LEU A 74 -14.13 7.14 21.31
C LEU A 74 -14.94 8.28 21.94
N GLU A 75 -14.29 9.36 22.40
CA GLU A 75 -14.94 10.55 22.95
C GLU A 75 -15.91 11.21 21.96
N ASP A 76 -15.58 11.17 20.67
CA ASP A 76 -16.40 11.75 19.58
C ASP A 76 -17.65 10.89 19.23
N VAL A 77 -17.72 9.65 19.72
CA VAL A 77 -18.88 8.76 19.51
C VAL A 77 -19.91 8.97 20.62
N ASP A 78 -21.17 9.17 20.24
CA ASP A 78 -22.30 9.33 21.16
C ASP A 78 -22.43 8.16 22.14
N GLU A 79 -22.73 8.44 23.40
CA GLU A 79 -22.86 7.42 24.45
C GLU A 79 -23.92 6.36 24.11
N ASP A 80 -25.03 6.77 23.49
CA ASP A 80 -26.10 5.87 23.05
C ASP A 80 -25.65 4.89 21.95
N ALA A 81 -24.66 5.29 21.13
CA ALA A 81 -24.08 4.43 20.10
C ALA A 81 -23.04 3.46 20.66
N ARG A 82 -22.57 3.66 21.91
CA ARG A 82 -21.62 2.75 22.59
C ARG A 82 -22.31 1.55 23.22
N SER A 83 -23.62 1.63 23.46
CA SER A 83 -24.44 0.52 23.92
C SER A 83 -24.75 -0.45 22.78
N ILE A 84 -24.23 -1.66 22.89
CA ILE A 84 -24.40 -2.72 21.90
C ILE A 84 -25.41 -3.73 22.41
N THR A 85 -26.50 -3.90 21.65
CA THR A 85 -27.45 -4.99 21.83
C THR A 85 -27.38 -5.88 20.60
N MET A 86 -26.91 -7.11 20.76
CA MET A 86 -26.77 -8.06 19.65
C MET A 86 -26.79 -9.51 20.12
N GLU A 87 -27.37 -10.37 19.28
CA GLU A 87 -27.31 -11.81 19.42
C GLU A 87 -26.68 -12.41 18.16
N LEU A 88 -25.48 -12.93 18.29
CA LEU A 88 -24.73 -13.60 17.23
C LEU A 88 -24.42 -15.03 17.67
N ALA A 89 -24.70 -15.98 16.79
CA ALA A 89 -24.38 -17.39 16.99
C ALA A 89 -23.46 -17.88 15.87
N ASP A 90 -22.49 -18.73 16.22
CA ASP A 90 -21.56 -19.37 15.29
C ASP A 90 -20.90 -18.38 14.30
N ILE A 91 -20.21 -17.37 14.85
CA ILE A 91 -19.57 -16.30 14.06
C ILE A 91 -18.06 -16.27 14.29
N LYS A 92 -17.31 -16.00 13.22
CA LYS A 92 -15.87 -15.70 13.33
C LYS A 92 -15.66 -14.42 14.13
N ALA A 93 -14.66 -14.39 15.01
CA ALA A 93 -14.34 -13.23 15.83
C ALA A 93 -14.07 -11.97 14.98
N ILE A 94 -13.42 -12.13 13.80
CA ILE A 94 -13.23 -11.03 12.85
C ILE A 94 -14.54 -10.42 12.35
N ASN A 95 -15.56 -11.25 12.09
CA ASN A 95 -16.84 -10.78 11.57
C ASN A 95 -17.66 -10.12 12.67
N ALA A 96 -17.68 -10.70 13.88
CA ALA A 96 -18.30 -10.06 15.05
C ALA A 96 -17.68 -8.69 15.31
N LEU A 97 -16.35 -8.61 15.31
CA LEU A 97 -15.62 -7.36 15.50
C LEU A 97 -15.94 -6.34 14.39
N ASN A 98 -16.02 -6.76 13.13
CA ASN A 98 -16.37 -5.88 12.03
C ASN A 98 -17.77 -5.28 12.19
N ILE A 99 -18.75 -6.10 12.59
CA ILE A 99 -20.14 -5.63 12.81
C ILE A 99 -20.17 -4.58 13.91
N ILE A 100 -19.49 -4.84 15.02
CA ILE A 100 -19.39 -3.90 16.16
C ILE A 100 -18.77 -2.58 15.72
N ILE A 101 -17.66 -2.64 14.99
CA ILE A 101 -16.91 -1.46 14.53
C ILE A 101 -17.74 -0.66 13.51
N ASP A 102 -18.52 -1.32 12.68
CA ASP A 102 -19.41 -0.69 11.69
C ASP A 102 -20.59 0.03 12.36
N GLN A 103 -21.19 -0.56 13.41
CA GLN A 103 -22.29 0.06 14.17
C GLN A 103 -21.88 1.38 14.83
N ILE A 104 -20.66 1.43 15.37
CA ILE A 104 -20.11 2.62 16.04
C ILE A 104 -19.43 3.61 15.07
N GLY A 105 -19.38 3.30 13.77
CA GLY A 105 -18.76 4.13 12.74
C GLY A 105 -17.24 4.30 12.90
N MET A 106 -16.55 3.35 13.50
CA MET A 106 -15.10 3.40 13.68
C MET A 106 -14.38 2.55 12.63
N PHE A 107 -13.05 2.66 12.62
CA PHE A 107 -12.18 1.96 11.68
C PHE A 107 -11.04 1.25 12.41
N LYS A 108 -10.61 0.13 11.84
CA LYS A 108 -9.45 -0.64 12.30
C LYS A 108 -8.17 -0.01 11.75
N SER A 109 -7.21 0.27 12.62
CA SER A 109 -5.85 0.67 12.28
C SER A 109 -4.87 -0.27 12.97
N TYR A 110 -3.73 -0.55 12.34
CA TYR A 110 -2.68 -1.37 12.93
C TYR A 110 -1.50 -0.47 13.25
N LYS A 111 -1.08 -0.48 14.50
CA LYS A 111 0.03 0.36 14.96
C LYS A 111 0.75 -0.32 16.11
N ASN A 112 2.08 -0.28 16.11
CA ASN A 112 2.91 -0.81 17.20
C ASN A 112 2.60 -2.29 17.55
N GLY A 113 2.34 -3.14 16.55
CA GLY A 113 2.02 -4.56 16.77
C GLY A 113 0.67 -4.86 17.45
N VAL A 114 -0.24 -3.88 17.56
CA VAL A 114 -1.59 -4.09 18.12
C VAL A 114 -2.68 -3.58 17.18
N LEU A 115 -3.90 -4.08 17.37
CA LEU A 115 -5.09 -3.61 16.65
C LEU A 115 -5.67 -2.38 17.35
N TYR A 116 -5.61 -1.24 16.71
CA TYR A 116 -6.26 -0.01 17.15
C TYR A 116 -7.66 0.14 16.52
N ILE A 117 -8.62 0.57 17.32
CA ILE A 117 -9.92 1.04 16.83
C ILE A 117 -9.93 2.56 16.96
N THR A 118 -10.08 3.26 15.84
CA THR A 118 -9.94 4.72 15.75
C THR A 118 -10.92 5.32 14.72
N SER A 119 -10.92 6.63 14.54
CA SER A 119 -11.76 7.31 13.55
C SER A 119 -11.22 7.08 12.13
N GLU A 120 -12.08 7.28 11.13
CA GLU A 120 -11.72 7.14 9.72
C GLU A 120 -10.47 7.95 9.36
N GLU A 121 -10.46 9.23 9.73
CA GLU A 121 -9.36 10.16 9.41
C GLU A 121 -8.02 9.65 9.94
N LYS A 122 -7.98 9.13 11.16
CA LYS A 122 -6.74 8.62 11.78
C LYS A 122 -6.35 7.27 11.20
N ALA A 123 -7.31 6.42 10.88
CA ALA A 123 -7.04 5.16 10.20
C ALA A 123 -6.43 5.40 8.81
N GLN A 124 -6.91 6.40 8.09
CA GLN A 124 -6.34 6.82 6.80
C GLN A 124 -4.95 7.46 6.95
N GLN A 125 -4.65 8.15 8.04
CA GLN A 125 -3.29 8.65 8.29
C GLN A 125 -2.28 7.55 8.58
N SER A 126 -2.71 6.38 9.06
CA SER A 126 -1.82 5.24 9.28
C SER A 126 -1.42 4.62 7.94
N THR A 127 -0.27 5.04 7.42
CA THR A 127 0.30 4.49 6.20
C THR A 127 1.24 3.33 6.50
N ILE A 128 1.16 2.30 5.66
CA ILE A 128 2.07 1.17 5.66
C ILE A 128 2.87 1.21 4.37
N THR A 129 4.08 0.65 4.39
CA THR A 129 4.90 0.52 3.17
C THR A 129 4.88 -0.93 2.72
N LYS A 130 4.45 -1.16 1.48
CA LYS A 130 4.40 -2.49 0.87
C LYS A 130 5.07 -2.49 -0.49
N THR A 131 5.84 -3.54 -0.74
CA THR A 131 6.53 -3.77 -2.00
C THR A 131 5.73 -4.74 -2.87
N TYR A 132 5.54 -4.39 -4.13
CA TYR A 132 4.89 -5.20 -5.16
C TYR A 132 5.89 -5.48 -6.28
N ASP A 133 5.97 -6.74 -6.73
CA ASP A 133 6.75 -7.10 -7.91
C ASP A 133 5.88 -6.91 -9.15
N VAL A 134 6.35 -6.08 -10.08
CA VAL A 134 5.63 -5.74 -11.33
C VAL A 134 6.42 -6.15 -12.57
N ARG A 135 7.52 -6.91 -12.42
CA ARG A 135 8.38 -7.36 -13.53
C ARG A 135 7.66 -8.27 -14.53
N ASP A 136 6.63 -8.96 -14.06
CA ASP A 136 5.74 -9.78 -14.87
C ASP A 136 4.84 -8.95 -15.79
N ILE A 137 4.48 -7.74 -15.35
CA ILE A 137 3.63 -6.78 -16.07
C ILE A 137 4.49 -5.93 -17.04
N THR A 138 5.69 -5.50 -16.64
CA THR A 138 6.56 -4.58 -17.41
C THR A 138 7.37 -5.24 -18.54
N VAL A 139 7.08 -6.49 -18.92
CA VAL A 139 7.83 -7.16 -19.99
C VAL A 139 7.53 -6.49 -21.33
N VAL A 140 8.48 -5.69 -21.80
CA VAL A 140 8.45 -5.03 -23.11
C VAL A 140 8.50 -6.10 -24.21
N ILE A 141 7.39 -6.31 -24.92
CA ILE A 141 7.43 -6.93 -26.24
C ILE A 141 8.04 -5.88 -27.16
N LYS A 142 9.33 -6.04 -27.48
CA LYS A 142 9.96 -5.22 -28.50
C LYS A 142 9.44 -5.68 -29.85
N ASP A 143 8.53 -4.89 -30.42
CA ASP A 143 8.22 -5.01 -31.83
C ASP A 143 9.46 -4.53 -32.59
N PHE A 144 10.03 -5.43 -33.39
CA PHE A 144 11.13 -5.11 -34.29
C PHE A 144 10.55 -4.95 -35.71
N PRO A 145 9.97 -3.78 -36.05
CA PRO A 145 9.42 -3.57 -37.37
C PRO A 145 10.52 -3.73 -38.42
N ALA A 146 10.20 -4.42 -39.52
CA ALA A 146 11.13 -4.58 -40.61
C ALA A 146 11.54 -3.20 -41.18
N PRO A 147 12.84 -2.92 -41.38
CA PRO A 147 13.30 -1.68 -41.98
C PRO A 147 12.68 -1.47 -43.35
N LYS A 148 12.17 -0.26 -43.63
CA LYS A 148 11.67 0.09 -44.95
C LYS A 148 12.85 0.44 -45.85
N LEU A 149 13.00 -0.31 -46.94
CA LEU A 149 14.03 -0.09 -47.95
C LEU A 149 13.50 0.83 -49.04
N ARG A 150 14.16 1.97 -49.27
CA ARG A 150 13.88 2.84 -50.42
C ARG A 150 15.12 2.93 -51.31
N LEU A 151 14.92 2.68 -52.61
CA LEU A 151 15.95 2.87 -53.62
C LEU A 151 15.99 4.36 -54.00
N LYS A 152 17.18 4.95 -53.98
CA LYS A 152 17.40 6.33 -54.44
C LYS A 152 17.43 6.41 -55.98
N PRO A 153 17.09 7.58 -56.56
CA PRO A 153 17.33 7.86 -57.98
C PRO A 153 18.83 7.86 -58.31
N ALA A 154 19.19 7.49 -59.55
CA ALA A 154 20.56 7.21 -59.99
C ALA A 154 21.51 8.43 -60.11
N ASP A 155 21.05 9.65 -59.80
CA ASP A 155 21.82 10.91 -59.97
C ASP A 155 22.54 11.35 -58.67
N ASP A 156 22.37 10.60 -57.59
CA ASP A 156 22.92 10.89 -56.26
C ASP A 156 24.13 9.97 -56.01
N ASN A 157 25.35 10.49 -56.22
CA ASN A 157 26.62 9.73 -56.22
C ASN A 157 27.16 9.35 -54.82
N ASP A 158 26.33 9.44 -53.77
CA ASP A 158 26.74 9.12 -52.41
C ASP A 158 26.05 7.85 -51.90
N ASN A 159 26.89 6.92 -51.42
CA ASN A 159 26.67 5.53 -51.03
C ASN A 159 25.26 5.08 -50.58
N GLY A 160 24.83 3.95 -51.16
CA GLY A 160 23.97 2.93 -50.54
C GLY A 160 22.44 3.19 -50.54
N PRO A 161 21.62 2.14 -50.36
CA PRO A 161 20.18 2.29 -50.19
C PRO A 161 19.83 2.96 -48.85
N ILE A 162 18.72 3.70 -48.81
CA ILE A 162 18.23 4.33 -47.57
C ILE A 162 17.43 3.29 -46.78
N PHE A 163 17.82 3.10 -45.52
CA PHE A 163 17.06 2.33 -44.54
C PHE A 163 16.31 3.29 -43.63
N GLU A 164 14.98 3.26 -43.66
CA GLU A 164 14.14 3.92 -42.65
C GLU A 164 13.73 2.86 -41.62
N ILE A 165 14.22 3.02 -40.38
CA ILE A 165 13.79 2.21 -39.23
C ILE A 165 12.62 2.96 -38.59
N PRO A 166 11.37 2.43 -38.64
CA PRO A 166 10.27 3.02 -37.91
C PRO A 166 10.56 2.96 -36.41
N ASP A 167 10.46 4.09 -35.71
CA ASP A 167 10.54 4.13 -34.26
C ASP A 167 9.12 3.98 -33.70
N ASP A 168 8.65 2.73 -33.62
CA ASP A 168 7.33 2.40 -33.07
C ASP A 168 7.46 1.57 -31.79
N ASN A 169 8.54 1.82 -31.03
CA ASN A 169 8.69 1.23 -29.71
C ASN A 169 7.72 1.91 -28.74
N LYS A 170 6.51 1.38 -28.56
CA LYS A 170 5.80 1.57 -27.29
C LYS A 170 6.53 0.78 -26.21
N ILE A 171 7.55 1.40 -25.64
CA ILE A 171 8.17 0.90 -24.42
C ILE A 171 7.17 1.24 -23.32
N VAL A 172 6.47 0.23 -22.79
CA VAL A 172 5.78 0.41 -21.52
C VAL A 172 6.86 0.39 -20.46
N GLU A 173 7.33 1.57 -20.05
CA GLU A 173 8.33 1.70 -19.01
C GLU A 173 7.68 1.49 -17.64
N THR A 174 8.48 1.20 -16.62
CA THR A 174 7.93 0.99 -15.27
C THR A 174 7.35 2.29 -14.70
N ASP A 175 7.73 3.43 -15.26
CA ASP A 175 7.19 4.75 -14.92
C ASP A 175 5.73 4.91 -15.39
N ASP A 176 5.32 4.26 -16.49
CA ASP A 176 3.93 4.30 -16.98
C ASP A 176 2.95 3.62 -16.01
N ILE A 177 3.43 2.62 -15.24
CA ILE A 177 2.62 1.94 -14.22
C ILE A 177 2.37 2.87 -13.04
N VAL A 178 3.35 3.71 -12.70
CA VAL A 178 3.20 4.70 -11.62
C VAL A 178 2.13 5.71 -12.00
N GLU A 179 2.21 6.27 -13.21
CA GLU A 179 1.20 7.22 -13.72
C GLU A 179 -0.20 6.59 -13.75
N MET A 180 -0.32 5.34 -14.24
CA MET A 180 -1.60 4.63 -14.26
C MET A 180 -2.20 4.42 -12.86
N ILE A 181 -1.37 4.12 -11.86
CA ILE A 181 -1.81 3.97 -10.47
C ILE A 181 -2.29 5.30 -9.91
N GLU A 182 -1.54 6.38 -10.14
CA GLU A 182 -1.88 7.73 -9.65
C GLU A 182 -3.18 8.25 -10.30
N ASP A 183 -3.41 7.94 -11.59
CA ASP A 183 -4.61 8.33 -12.32
C ASP A 183 -5.85 7.50 -11.96
N THR A 184 -5.67 6.22 -11.64
CA THR A 184 -6.80 5.30 -11.39
C THR A 184 -7.27 5.35 -9.95
N ILE A 185 -6.36 5.59 -8.99
CA ILE A 185 -6.62 5.46 -7.56
C ILE A 185 -6.67 6.84 -6.91
N THR A 186 -7.81 7.16 -6.30
CA THR A 186 -8.01 8.42 -5.59
C THR A 186 -7.31 8.35 -4.23
N ALA A 187 -6.09 8.87 -4.17
CA ALA A 187 -5.34 9.04 -2.94
C ALA A 187 -4.62 10.40 -2.93
N ASP A 188 -4.20 10.81 -1.73
CA ASP A 188 -3.38 11.99 -1.53
C ASP A 188 -1.90 11.65 -1.82
N TRP A 189 -1.61 11.52 -3.12
CA TRP A 189 -0.27 11.22 -3.65
C TRP A 189 0.67 12.42 -3.45
N GLY A 190 1.74 12.23 -2.69
CA GLY A 190 2.77 13.24 -2.40
C GLY A 190 2.87 13.63 -0.92
N ASP A 191 1.79 13.54 -0.15
CA ASP A 191 1.79 13.82 1.29
C ASP A 191 1.56 12.53 2.09
N THR A 192 0.32 12.04 2.07
CA THR A 192 -0.03 10.80 2.79
C THR A 192 0.50 9.57 2.06
N ALA A 193 0.19 9.44 0.77
CA ALA A 193 0.59 8.30 -0.06
C ALA A 193 1.80 8.62 -0.95
N SER A 194 2.65 7.64 -1.18
CA SER A 194 3.72 7.72 -2.17
C SER A 194 3.91 6.40 -2.88
N VAL A 195 4.27 6.47 -4.16
CA VAL A 195 4.60 5.32 -4.99
C VAL A 195 5.96 5.58 -5.63
N THR A 196 6.82 4.56 -5.64
CA THR A 196 8.16 4.67 -6.21
C THR A 196 8.56 3.35 -6.81
N VAL A 197 9.26 3.38 -7.93
CA VAL A 197 9.77 2.18 -8.59
C VAL A 197 11.27 2.07 -8.39
N ILE A 198 11.73 0.88 -7.98
CA ILE A 198 13.15 0.55 -7.93
C ILE A 198 13.34 -0.84 -8.54
N LYS A 199 14.06 -0.91 -9.68
CA LYS A 199 14.46 -2.17 -10.34
C LYS A 199 13.28 -3.13 -10.64
N GLY A 200 12.15 -2.59 -11.07
CA GLY A 200 10.93 -3.38 -11.36
C GLY A 200 10.13 -3.80 -10.12
N GLN A 201 10.49 -3.29 -8.94
CA GLN A 201 9.66 -3.37 -7.74
C GLN A 201 8.98 -2.03 -7.50
N LEU A 202 7.69 -2.08 -7.27
CA LEU A 202 6.86 -0.95 -6.90
C LEU A 202 6.79 -0.88 -5.37
N ILE A 203 7.36 0.15 -4.77
CA ILE A 203 7.30 0.43 -3.34
C ILE A 203 6.20 1.47 -3.13
N VAL A 204 5.13 1.07 -2.45
CA VAL A 204 3.99 1.93 -2.18
C VAL A 204 3.93 2.18 -0.68
N ARG A 205 3.91 3.44 -0.27
CA ARG A 205 3.54 3.85 1.08
C ARG A 205 2.13 4.43 1.01
N ALA A 206 1.14 3.76 1.57
CA ALA A 206 -0.22 4.26 1.52
C ALA A 206 -1.06 3.68 2.67
N PRO A 207 -2.27 4.20 2.91
CA PRO A 207 -3.19 3.60 3.86
C PRO A 207 -3.74 2.25 3.33
N ARG A 208 -4.32 1.44 4.22
CA ARG A 208 -4.71 0.04 3.90
C ARG A 208 -5.77 -0.06 2.79
N ASN A 209 -6.70 0.87 2.71
CA ASN A 209 -7.71 0.94 1.65
C ASN A 209 -7.03 1.14 0.27
N VAL A 210 -6.12 2.10 0.17
CA VAL A 210 -5.36 2.36 -1.07
C VAL A 210 -4.54 1.15 -1.48
N HIS A 211 -3.94 0.43 -0.51
CA HIS A 211 -3.23 -0.81 -0.83
C HIS A 211 -4.10 -1.92 -1.39
N LYS A 212 -5.37 -2.00 -0.98
CA LYS A 212 -6.32 -2.96 -1.54
C LYS A 212 -6.62 -2.61 -3.00
N GLU A 213 -6.88 -1.33 -3.27
CA GLU A 213 -7.13 -0.84 -4.64
C GLU A 213 -5.91 -1.03 -5.56
N VAL A 214 -4.70 -0.73 -5.07
CA VAL A 214 -3.46 -0.98 -5.81
C VAL A 214 -3.29 -2.47 -6.10
N ALA A 215 -3.55 -3.35 -5.13
CA ALA A 215 -3.44 -4.80 -5.33
C ALA A 215 -4.46 -5.29 -6.36
N ASP A 216 -5.72 -4.86 -6.25
CA ASP A 216 -6.79 -5.24 -7.18
C ASP A 216 -6.48 -4.77 -8.61
N LEU A 217 -5.94 -3.56 -8.78
CA LEU A 217 -5.50 -3.04 -10.08
C LEU A 217 -4.34 -3.86 -10.67
N LEU A 218 -3.32 -4.16 -9.87
CA LEU A 218 -2.18 -4.97 -10.32
C LEU A 218 -2.61 -6.38 -10.72
N ASP A 219 -3.56 -6.99 -10.01
CA ASP A 219 -4.09 -8.32 -10.36
C ASP A 219 -4.96 -8.28 -11.62
N GLN A 220 -5.68 -7.19 -11.88
CA GLN A 220 -6.37 -6.96 -13.16
C GLN A 220 -5.38 -6.85 -14.32
N LEU A 221 -4.30 -6.09 -14.16
CA LEU A 221 -3.25 -5.96 -15.18
C LEU A 221 -2.57 -7.31 -15.48
N ARG A 222 -2.37 -8.14 -14.47
CA ARG A 222 -1.87 -9.52 -14.65
C ARG A 222 -2.85 -10.40 -15.42
N SER A 223 -4.14 -10.25 -15.16
CA SER A 223 -5.19 -11.05 -15.81
C SER A 223 -5.50 -10.62 -17.24
N ALA A 224 -5.19 -9.37 -17.59
CA ALA A 224 -5.43 -8.79 -18.91
C ALA A 224 -4.34 -9.12 -19.96
N LYS A 225 -3.27 -9.80 -19.54
CA LYS A 225 -2.16 -10.24 -20.40
C LYS A 225 -2.49 -11.57 -21.10
#